data_AF-A0A8X6Y9F5-F1
#
_entry.id   AF-A0A8X6Y9F5-F1
#
_cell.length_a   1.000
_cell.length_b   1.000
_cell.length_c   1.000
_cell.angle_alpha   90.00
_cell.angle_beta   90.00
_cell.angle_gamma   90.00
#
_symmetry.space_group_name_H-M   'P 1'
#
loop_
_entity.id
_entity.type
_entity.pdbx_description
1 polymer ?
#
loop_
_entity_poly.entity_id
_entity_poly.type
_entity_poly.pdbx_seq_one_letter_code
_entity_poly.pdbx_strand_id
1 'polypeptide(L)'
;MQEAWRGKIAWDEVLPLELEHKYRLWEKTMHLISKCTIPLRFFAENYDDFTLNIFTDASAYAYATCVFLRCEFKGQVTVKLIAAKARLAPMKKIHNLTT
;
A
#
# COMPACT_ATOMS: atom_id res chain seq x y z
N MET A 1 3.69 -3.81 -14.19
CA MET A 1 3.71 -5.29 -14.27
C MET A 1 2.36 -5.93 -14.55
N GLN A 2 1.22 -5.52 -13.97
CA GLN A 2 -0.10 -6.05 -14.38
C GLN A 2 -0.38 -5.94 -15.89
N GLU A 3 0.19 -4.93 -16.54
CA GLU A 3 0.14 -4.76 -18.00
C GLU A 3 0.75 -5.95 -18.75
N ALA A 4 1.83 -6.55 -18.26
CA ALA A 4 2.43 -7.75 -18.88
C ALA A 4 1.47 -8.95 -18.80
N TRP A 5 0.79 -9.13 -17.66
CA TRP A 5 -0.24 -10.15 -17.51
C TRP A 5 -1.44 -9.91 -18.41
N ARG A 6 -1.88 -8.65 -18.59
CA ARG A 6 -2.93 -8.30 -19.56
C ARG A 6 -2.50 -8.59 -20.99
N GLY A 7 -1.23 -8.34 -21.31
CA GLY A 7 -0.62 -8.67 -22.60
C GLY A 7 -0.40 -10.16 -22.84
N LYS A 8 -0.68 -11.03 -21.85
CA LYS A 8 -0.41 -12.48 -21.89
C LYS A 8 1.05 -12.81 -22.23
N ILE A 9 1.97 -11.95 -21.82
CA ILE A 9 3.41 -12.15 -22.06
C ILE A 9 3.89 -13.28 -21.15
N ALA A 10 4.56 -14.28 -21.72
CA ALA A 10 5.13 -15.37 -20.94
C ALA A 10 6.30 -14.88 -20.07
N TRP A 11 6.69 -15.67 -19.07
CA TRP A 11 7.74 -15.26 -18.12
C TRP A 11 9.14 -15.26 -18.74
N ASP A 12 9.33 -16.03 -19.82
CA ASP A 12 10.55 -16.20 -20.60
C ASP A 12 10.58 -15.36 -21.89
N GLU A 13 9.48 -14.68 -22.20
CA GLU A 13 9.39 -13.78 -23.34
C GLU A 13 10.00 -12.39 -23.04
N VAL A 14 10.57 -11.78 -24.07
CA VAL A 14 11.14 -10.43 -23.98
C VAL A 14 10.00 -9.42 -23.78
N LEU A 15 10.13 -8.58 -22.74
CA LEU A 15 9.18 -7.51 -22.49
C LEU A 15 9.23 -6.45 -23.60
N PRO A 16 8.08 -5.90 -24.03
CA PRO A 16 8.03 -4.68 -24.83
C PRO A 16 8.82 -3.55 -24.16
N LEU A 17 9.51 -2.76 -24.97
CA LEU A 17 10.44 -1.71 -24.51
C LEU A 17 9.83 -0.78 -23.45
N GLU A 18 8.56 -0.40 -23.62
CA GLU A 18 7.85 0.47 -22.67
C GLU A 18 7.66 -0.19 -21.29
N LEU A 19 7.32 -1.50 -21.26
CA LEU A 19 7.15 -2.24 -20.03
C LEU A 19 8.47 -2.51 -19.33
N GLU A 20 9.51 -2.79 -20.11
CA GLU A 20 10.87 -2.92 -19.59
C GLU A 20 11.33 -1.61 -18.94
N HIS A 21 11.11 -0.45 -19.59
CA HIS A 21 11.44 0.85 -19.02
C HIS A 21 10.71 1.08 -17.69
N LYS A 22 9.39 0.87 -17.65
CA LYS A 22 8.59 1.01 -16.42
C LYS A 22 9.11 0.09 -15.31
N TYR A 23 9.45 -1.15 -15.65
CA TYR A 23 9.99 -2.11 -14.70
C TYR A 23 11.34 -1.63 -14.14
N ARG A 24 12.28 -1.22 -15.00
CA ARG A 24 13.60 -0.73 -14.57
C ARG A 24 13.51 0.51 -13.69
N LEU A 25 12.54 1.40 -13.96
CA LEU A 25 12.29 2.55 -13.09
C LEU A 25 11.79 2.13 -11.71
N TRP A 26 10.85 1.19 -11.65
CA TRP A 26 10.37 0.61 -10.39
C TRP A 26 11.47 -0.15 -9.64
N GLU A 27 12.29 -0.93 -10.34
CA GLU A 27 13.43 -1.66 -9.77
C GLU A 27 14.41 -0.73 -9.07
N LYS A 28 14.71 0.43 -9.68
CA LYS A 28 15.54 1.46 -9.06
C LYS A 28 15.00 1.95 -7.72
N THR A 29 13.69 1.84 -7.46
CA THR A 29 13.10 2.23 -6.16
C THR A 29 13.20 1.15 -5.08
N MET A 30 13.54 -0.10 -5.43
CA MET A 30 13.54 -1.23 -4.47
C MET A 30 14.44 -0.99 -3.25
N HIS A 31 15.54 -0.26 -3.43
CA HIS A 31 16.45 0.08 -2.35
C HIS A 31 15.81 0.98 -1.26
N LEU A 32 14.65 1.61 -1.53
CA LEU A 32 13.91 2.39 -0.54
C LEU A 32 13.17 1.49 0.46
N ILE A 33 12.84 0.25 0.07
CA ILE A 33 12.13 -0.70 0.94
C ILE A 33 13.00 -1.04 2.15
N SER A 34 14.30 -1.27 1.94
CA SER A 34 15.23 -1.54 3.06
C SER A 34 15.41 -0.35 4.00
N LYS A 35 15.11 0.87 3.55
CA LYS A 35 15.12 2.08 4.38
C LYS A 35 13.78 2.30 5.10
N CYS A 36 12.73 1.59 4.72
CA CYS A 36 11.42 1.69 5.34
C CYS A 36 11.39 0.84 6.62
N THR A 37 11.57 1.49 7.77
CA THR A 37 11.42 0.85 9.07
C THR A 37 10.11 1.28 9.72
N ILE A 38 9.25 0.31 10.04
CA ILE A 38 8.01 0.54 10.77
C ILE A 38 8.21 0.03 12.21
N PRO A 39 8.32 0.91 13.21
CA PRO A 39 8.56 0.49 14.58
C PRO A 39 7.35 -0.26 15.15
N LEU A 40 7.48 -1.58 15.30
CA LEU A 40 6.44 -2.46 15.84
C LEU A 40 6.47 -2.46 17.38
N ARG A 41 6.15 -1.33 18.02
CA ARG A 41 5.97 -1.27 19.49
C ARG A 41 4.50 -1.27 19.84
N PHE A 42 4.02 -2.40 20.35
CA PHE A 42 2.74 -2.49 21.04
C PHE A 42 2.84 -1.80 22.41
N PHE A 43 1.77 -1.05 22.70
CA PHE A 43 1.33 -0.33 23.90
C PHE A 43 2.34 -0.08 25.03
N ALA A 44 2.48 1.20 25.42
CA ALA A 44 2.80 1.52 26.81
C ALA A 44 1.52 1.40 27.64
N GLU A 45 1.64 0.99 28.89
CA GLU A 45 0.50 1.00 29.82
C GLU A 45 0.15 2.45 30.17
N ASN A 46 -1.16 2.73 30.28
CA ASN A 46 -1.78 4.02 30.62
C ASN A 46 -1.87 5.03 29.46
N TYR A 47 -3.03 5.08 28.78
CA TYR A 47 -3.40 6.18 27.88
C TYR A 47 -4.71 6.79 28.36
N ASP A 48 -4.82 8.10 28.26
CA ASP A 48 -6.01 8.87 28.67
C ASP A 48 -7.07 8.88 27.56
N ASP A 49 -6.64 8.85 26.29
CA ASP A 49 -7.51 8.84 25.12
C ASP A 49 -6.89 8.08 23.92
N PHE A 50 -7.75 7.53 23.07
CA PHE A 50 -7.35 6.86 21.82
C PHE A 50 -8.28 7.19 20.66
N THR A 51 -7.70 7.37 19.48
CA THR A 51 -8.44 7.58 18.22
C THR A 51 -7.85 6.75 17.10
N LEU A 52 -8.71 6.08 16.35
CA LEU A 52 -8.32 5.37 15.14
C LEU A 52 -8.55 6.26 13.91
N ASN A 53 -7.46 6.59 13.19
CA ASN A 53 -7.52 7.35 11.96
C ASN A 53 -7.28 6.41 10.78
N ILE A 54 -8.29 6.30 9.92
CA ILE A 54 -8.24 5.42 8.74
C ILE A 54 -8.14 6.30 7.50
N PHE A 55 -7.08 6.11 6.72
CA PHE A 55 -6.90 6.76 5.42
C PHE A 55 -7.00 5.72 4.33
N THR A 56 -7.74 6.02 3.28
CA THR A 56 -7.87 5.15 2.11
C THR A 56 -7.63 5.96 0.86
N ASP A 57 -6.86 5.37 -0.06
CA ASP A 57 -6.63 5.88 -1.40
C ASP A 57 -7.01 4.80 -2.42
N ALA A 58 -7.64 5.20 -3.51
CA ALA A 58 -8.09 4.27 -4.54
C ALA A 58 -7.95 4.91 -5.93
N SER A 59 -7.40 4.12 -6.85
CA SER A 59 -7.22 4.46 -8.25
C SER A 59 -7.74 3.31 -9.13
N ALA A 60 -7.74 3.55 -10.45
CA ALA A 60 -8.03 2.51 -11.43
C ALA A 60 -7.05 1.31 -11.38
N TYR A 61 -5.90 1.46 -10.72
CA TYR A 61 -4.83 0.45 -10.72
C TYR A 61 -4.67 -0.27 -9.38
N ALA A 62 -4.97 0.40 -8.27
CA ALA A 62 -4.78 -0.13 -6.93
C ALA A 62 -5.63 0.63 -5.92
N TYR A 63 -5.86 -0.01 -4.78
CA TYR A 63 -6.43 0.62 -3.60
C TYR A 63 -5.57 0.25 -2.39
N ALA A 64 -5.45 1.19 -1.47
CA ALA A 64 -4.69 1.03 -0.25
C ALA A 64 -5.39 1.71 0.91
N THR A 65 -5.25 1.11 2.08
CA THR A 65 -5.73 1.64 3.35
C THR A 65 -4.61 1.56 4.37
N CYS A 66 -4.46 2.61 5.16
CA CYS A 66 -3.59 2.62 6.33
C CYS A 66 -4.37 3.11 7.56
N VAL A 67 -4.03 2.53 8.70
CA VAL A 67 -4.71 2.73 9.97
C VAL A 67 -3.70 3.21 10.99
N PHE A 68 -3.90 4.42 11.46
CA PHE A 68 -3.09 5.02 12.51
C PHE A 68 -3.84 5.04 13.83
N LEU A 69 -3.19 4.56 14.88
CA LEU A 69 -3.64 4.75 16.24
C LEU A 69 -3.00 6.02 16.80
N ARG A 70 -3.83 6.99 17.16
CA ARG A 70 -3.45 8.14 17.97
C ARG A 70 -3.73 7.80 19.43
N CYS A 71 -2.74 7.95 20.29
CA CYS A 71 -2.88 7.81 21.73
C CYS A 71 -2.44 9.12 22.41
N GLU A 72 -3.13 9.50 23.47
CA GLU A 72 -2.74 10.62 24.32
C GLU A 72 -2.48 10.14 25.75
N PHE A 73 -1.38 10.58 26.35
CA PHE A 73 -1.07 10.31 27.76
C PHE A 73 -0.37 11.51 28.38
N LYS A 74 -0.93 12.06 29.46
CA LYS A 74 -0.37 13.24 30.16
C LYS A 74 -0.07 14.41 29.21
N GLY A 75 -0.97 14.64 28.24
CA GLY A 75 -0.85 15.68 27.21
C GLY A 75 0.17 15.38 26.09
N GLN A 76 0.82 14.21 26.08
CA GLN A 76 1.67 13.78 24.97
C GLN A 76 0.90 12.92 23.98
N VAL A 77 0.94 13.31 22.70
CA VAL A 77 0.28 12.60 21.61
C VAL A 77 1.30 11.73 20.87
N THR A 78 1.00 10.44 20.75
CA THR A 78 1.75 9.51 19.91
C THR A 78 0.84 9.00 18.79
N VAL A 79 1.34 8.99 17.56
CA VAL A 79 0.63 8.41 16.40
C VAL A 79 1.47 7.28 15.81
N LYS A 80 0.86 6.10 15.64
CA LYS A 80 1.53 4.92 15.08
C LYS A 80 0.71 4.28 13.99
N LEU A 81 1.36 3.84 12.92
CA LEU A 81 0.76 2.96 11.93
C LEU A 81 0.59 1.56 12.55
N ILE A 82 -0.64 1.10 12.70
CA ILE A 82 -0.93 -0.21 13.31
C ILE A 82 -1.36 -1.26 12.28
N ALA A 83 -1.87 -0.83 11.13
CA ALA A 83 -2.19 -1.70 10.00
C ALA A 83 -2.07 -0.93 8.70
N ALA A 84 -1.61 -1.61 7.66
CA ALA A 84 -1.68 -1.12 6.29
C ALA A 84 -1.96 -2.29 5.35
N LYS A 85 -2.76 -2.04 4.32
CA LYS A 85 -3.08 -3.02 3.30
C LYS A 85 -3.18 -2.32 1.96
N ALA A 86 -2.44 -2.82 0.98
CA ALA A 86 -2.58 -2.44 -0.41
C ALA A 86 -3.00 -3.65 -1.25
N ARG A 87 -3.78 -3.42 -2.28
CA ARG A 87 -4.19 -4.42 -3.26
C ARG A 87 -4.27 -3.78 -4.63
N LEU A 88 -3.93 -4.57 -5.64
CA LEU A 88 -4.14 -4.16 -7.03
C LEU A 88 -5.63 -4.20 -7.35
N ALA A 89 -6.08 -3.27 -8.18
CA ALA A 89 -7.44 -3.25 -8.68
C ALA A 89 -7.69 -4.54 -9.51
N PRO A 90 -8.90 -5.11 -9.46
CA PRO A 90 -9.25 -6.29 -10.24
C PRO A 90 -8.99 -6.08 -11.74
N MET A 91 -8.35 -7.06 -12.38
CA MET A 91 -8.07 -6.98 -13.83
C MET A 91 -9.33 -7.11 -14.69
N LYS A 92 -10.40 -7.72 -14.16
CA LYS A 92 -11.72 -7.71 -14.78
C LYS A 92 -12.50 -6.52 -14.22
N LYS A 93 -12.98 -5.63 -15.10
CA LYS A 93 -13.99 -4.64 -14.72
C LYS A 93 -15.22 -5.40 -14.24
N ILE A 94 -15.52 -5.34 -12.95
CA ILE A 94 -16.77 -5.87 -12.39
C ILE A 94 -17.88 -4.99 -12.97
N HIS A 95 -18.59 -5.49 -14.00
CA HIS A 95 -19.79 -4.85 -14.55
C HIS A 95 -21.02 -5.19 -13.69
N ASN A 96 -20.94 -4.99 -12.38
CA ASN A 96 -22.10 -5.16 -11.51
C ASN A 96 -22.28 -3.87 -10.70
N LEU A 97 -22.71 -2.82 -11.40
CA LEU A 97 -23.50 -1.74 -10.83
C LEU A 97 -24.83 -1.76 -11.59
N THR A 98 -25.65 -2.78 -11.32
CA THR A 98 -27.10 -2.59 -11.41
C THR A 98 -27.50 -1.82 -10.17
N THR A 99 -28.16 -0.70 -10.44
CA THR A 99 -28.71 0.33 -9.55
C THR A 99 -29.40 -0.22 -8.31
#